data_AF-A0A2G9UJZ7-F1
#
_entry.id   AF-A0A2G9UJZ7-F1
#
_cell.length_a   1.000
_cell.length_b   1.000
_cell.length_c   1.000
_cell.angle_alpha   90.00
_cell.angle_beta   90.00
_cell.angle_gamma   90.00
#
_symmetry.space_group_name_H-M   'P 1'
#
loop_
_entity.id
_entity.type
_entity.pdbx_description
1 polymer ?
#
loop_
_entity_poly.entity_id
_entity_poly.type
_entity_poly.pdbx_seq_one_letter_code
_entity_poly.pdbx_strand_id
1 'polypeptide(L)'
;MIPIIAGWGSQSDKRVISDFEILNVSTHLTYYANGEVSVIEPATASEMAASWSVLHTTIYFRRHSVMFGVCMLLPCLVTAAFNILPFFLTSLNYSVYALLSNVIIQAIFLQEMVNGMPLSASRVPKSGEGFKKHELRR
;
A
#
# COMPACT_ATOMS: atom_id res chain seq x y z
N MET A 1 26.26 -10.81 -7.82
CA MET A 1 25.18 -9.97 -7.27
C MET A 1 25.66 -8.54 -7.32
N ILE A 2 25.15 -7.74 -8.26
CA ILE A 2 25.53 -6.32 -8.37
C ILE A 2 24.44 -5.54 -7.63
N PRO A 3 24.74 -4.86 -6.51
CA PRO A 3 23.75 -4.05 -5.82
C PRO A 3 23.42 -2.83 -6.70
N ILE A 4 22.19 -2.75 -7.20
CA ILE A 4 21.70 -1.50 -7.81
C ILE A 4 21.37 -0.53 -6.69
N ILE A 5 22.12 0.56 -6.67
CA ILE A 5 21.96 1.66 -5.74
C ILE A 5 20.88 2.58 -6.31
N ALA A 6 19.67 2.56 -5.73
CA ALA A 6 18.53 3.37 -6.19
C ALA A 6 18.60 4.85 -5.73
N GLY A 7 19.78 5.37 -5.40
CA GLY A 7 19.99 6.73 -4.92
C GLY A 7 21.40 7.26 -5.22
N TRP A 8 21.52 8.56 -5.48
CA TRP A 8 22.81 9.21 -5.75
C TRP A 8 23.42 9.72 -4.43
N GLY A 9 24.72 9.47 -4.22
CA GLY A 9 25.47 9.99 -3.07
C GLY A 9 24.88 9.53 -1.72
N SER A 10 24.61 10.48 -0.82
CA SER A 10 24.08 10.25 0.53
C SER A 10 22.68 9.60 0.58
N GLN A 11 21.97 9.49 -0.55
CA GLN A 11 20.64 8.87 -0.60
C GLN A 11 20.65 7.40 -1.03
N SER A 12 21.84 6.84 -1.30
CA SER A 12 22.04 5.43 -1.67
C SER A 12 21.49 4.43 -0.64
N ASP A 13 21.52 4.79 0.65
CA ASP A 13 21.05 3.96 1.77
C ASP A 13 19.60 4.23 2.20
N LYS A 14 18.85 5.10 1.49
CA LYS A 14 17.45 5.34 1.84
C LYS A 14 16.59 4.14 1.48
N ARG A 15 16.31 3.34 2.50
CA ARG A 15 15.53 2.11 2.40
C ARG A 15 14.02 2.34 2.34
N VAL A 16 13.53 3.50 2.79
CA VAL A 16 12.11 3.88 2.76
C VAL A 16 11.92 5.15 1.93
N ILE A 17 11.07 5.07 0.92
CA ILE A 17 10.72 6.16 0.02
C ILE A 17 9.20 6.19 -0.11
N SER A 18 8.56 7.31 0.26
CA SER A 18 7.13 7.55 0.04
C SER A 18 6.22 6.40 0.53
N ASP A 19 6.40 5.96 1.78
CA ASP A 19 5.67 4.84 2.41
C ASP A 19 5.91 3.46 1.80
N PHE A 20 6.95 3.31 0.98
CA PHE A 20 7.41 2.02 0.50
C PHE A 20 8.84 1.76 0.96
N GLU A 21 9.05 0.57 1.50
CA GLU A 21 10.36 0.04 1.82
C GLU A 21 10.85 -0.86 0.69
N ILE A 22 12.07 -0.62 0.21
CA ILE A 22 12.72 -1.48 -0.78
C ILE A 22 13.31 -2.69 -0.03
N LEU A 23 12.81 -3.88 -0.33
CA LEU A 23 13.27 -5.12 0.29
C LEU A 23 14.44 -5.74 -0.47
N ASN A 24 14.33 -5.78 -1.80
CA ASN A 24 15.34 -6.40 -2.65
C ASN A 24 15.27 -5.81 -4.06
N VAL A 25 16.44 -5.72 -4.70
CA VAL A 25 16.58 -5.36 -6.10
C VAL A 25 17.37 -6.48 -6.78
N SER A 26 16.75 -7.16 -7.74
CA SER A 26 17.41 -8.21 -8.52
C SER A 26 17.51 -7.78 -9.96
N THR A 27 18.71 -7.88 -10.52
CA THR A 27 18.98 -7.51 -11.90
C THR A 27 19.56 -8.68 -12.66
N HIS A 28 19.03 -8.95 -13.83
CA HIS A 28 19.53 -9.96 -14.75
C HIS A 28 19.57 -9.37 -16.17
N LEU A 29 20.67 -9.63 -16.87
CA LEU A 29 20.84 -9.28 -18.27
C LEU A 29 20.34 -10.45 -19.11
N THR A 30 19.49 -10.16 -20.08
CA THR A 30 19.02 -11.12 -21.08
C THR A 30 19.26 -10.54 -22.46
N TYR A 31 19.19 -11.38 -23.47
CA TYR A 31 19.35 -11.00 -24.88
C TYR A 31 18.09 -11.40 -25.61
N TYR A 32 17.50 -10.47 -26.33
CA TYR A 32 16.30 -10.67 -27.12
C TYR A 32 16.68 -10.75 -28.60
N ALA A 33 16.31 -11.83 -29.27
CA ALA A 33 16.55 -12.02 -30.70
C ALA A 33 15.39 -12.81 -31.32
N ASN A 34 14.94 -12.39 -32.50
CA ASN A 34 13.93 -13.12 -33.30
C ASN A 34 12.65 -13.55 -32.55
N GLY A 35 12.21 -12.79 -31.54
CA GLY A 35 11.01 -13.11 -30.77
C GLY A 35 11.25 -13.95 -29.51
N GLU A 36 12.46 -14.44 -29.28
CA GLU A 36 12.83 -15.23 -28.11
C GLU A 36 13.81 -14.47 -27.19
N VAL A 37 13.70 -14.75 -25.88
CA VAL A 37 14.59 -14.19 -24.85
C VAL A 37 15.54 -15.30 -24.39
N SER A 38 16.84 -15.07 -24.54
CA SER A 38 17.89 -15.96 -24.04
C SER A 38 18.70 -15.29 -22.93
N VAL A 39 19.28 -16.10 -22.04
CA VAL A 39 20.22 -15.62 -21.00
C VAL A 39 21.68 -15.78 -21.47
N ILE A 40 21.88 -16.45 -22.60
CA ILE A 40 23.19 -16.76 -23.16
C ILE A 40 23.61 -15.62 -24.06
N GLU A 41 24.82 -15.12 -23.86
CA GLU A 41 25.40 -14.07 -24.68
C GLU A 41 25.57 -14.56 -26.14
N PRO A 42 25.10 -13.80 -27.13
CA PRO A 42 25.29 -14.12 -28.54
C PRO A 42 26.78 -14.16 -28.89
N ALA A 43 27.29 -15.30 -29.35
CA ALA A 43 28.72 -15.49 -29.57
C ALA A 43 29.17 -15.12 -30.99
N THR A 44 28.27 -15.16 -31.98
CA THR A 44 28.61 -14.87 -33.38
C THR A 44 28.28 -13.44 -33.78
N ALA A 45 29.06 -12.85 -34.69
CA ALA A 45 28.86 -11.49 -35.18
C ALA A 45 27.48 -11.27 -35.83
N SER A 46 26.93 -12.30 -36.48
CA SER A 46 25.59 -12.27 -37.06
C SER A 46 24.49 -12.26 -35.99
N GLU A 47 24.64 -13.05 -34.92
CA GLU A 47 23.67 -13.09 -33.82
C GLU A 47 23.73 -11.82 -32.97
N MET A 48 24.93 -11.25 -32.74
CA MET A 48 25.09 -9.96 -32.09
C MET A 48 24.41 -8.82 -32.87
N ALA A 49 24.53 -8.82 -34.21
CA ALA A 49 23.91 -7.80 -35.05
C ALA A 49 22.37 -7.89 -35.07
N ALA A 50 21.80 -9.06 -34.76
CA ALA A 50 20.37 -9.34 -34.78
C ALA A 50 19.73 -9.42 -33.38
N SER A 51 20.47 -9.11 -32.32
CA SER A 51 20.01 -9.23 -30.92
C SER A 51 20.12 -7.90 -30.16
N TRP A 52 19.28 -7.75 -29.15
CA TRP A 52 19.27 -6.61 -28.25
C TRP A 52 19.49 -7.08 -26.81
N SER A 53 20.41 -6.41 -26.10
CA SER A 53 20.58 -6.63 -24.67
C SER A 53 19.45 -5.97 -23.89
N VAL A 54 18.76 -6.73 -23.03
CA VAL A 54 17.67 -6.28 -22.18
C VAL A 54 18.08 -6.44 -20.72
N LEU A 55 18.12 -5.34 -19.98
CA LEU A 55 18.42 -5.35 -18.55
C LEU A 55 17.11 -5.41 -17.76
N HIS A 56 16.79 -6.58 -17.23
CA HIS A 56 15.62 -6.74 -16.35
C HIS A 56 16.01 -6.38 -14.92
N THR A 57 15.39 -5.34 -14.39
CA THR A 57 15.51 -4.95 -12.98
C THR A 57 14.18 -5.15 -12.29
N THR A 58 14.12 -6.09 -11.35
CA THR A 58 12.95 -6.35 -10.52
C THR A 58 13.19 -5.77 -9.13
N ILE A 59 12.27 -4.92 -8.68
CA ILE A 59 12.34 -4.27 -7.36
C ILE A 59 11.17 -4.76 -6.52
N TYR A 60 11.48 -5.35 -5.37
CA TYR A 60 10.50 -5.79 -4.40
C TYR A 60 10.23 -4.69 -3.38
N PHE A 61 9.00 -4.18 -3.37
CA PHE A 61 8.55 -3.14 -2.44
C PHE A 61 7.63 -3.72 -1.37
N ARG A 62 7.71 -3.17 -0.16
CA ARG A 62 6.77 -3.40 0.94
C ARG A 62 6.16 -2.08 1.39
N ARG A 63 4.83 -2.01 1.56
CA ARG A 63 4.19 -0.81 2.10
C ARG A 63 4.57 -0.65 3.58
N HIS A 64 5.22 0.46 3.91
CA HIS A 64 5.60 0.87 5.25
C HIS A 64 4.65 1.97 5.72
N SER A 65 3.60 1.60 6.45
CA SER A 65 2.61 2.54 6.96
C SER A 65 2.35 2.28 8.45
N VAL A 66 3.27 2.77 9.29
CA VAL A 66 3.27 2.56 10.74
C VAL A 66 2.04 3.19 11.40
N MET A 67 1.61 4.34 10.90
CA MET A 67 0.47 5.09 11.44
C MET A 67 -0.88 4.64 10.87
N PHE A 68 -0.91 3.70 9.92
CA PHE A 68 -2.15 3.26 9.29
C PHE A 68 -3.18 2.78 10.31
N GLY A 69 -2.76 1.94 11.26
CA GLY A 69 -3.67 1.43 12.29
C GLY A 69 -4.23 2.53 13.19
N VAL A 70 -3.41 3.51 13.57
CA VAL A 70 -3.83 4.64 14.40
C VAL A 70 -4.82 5.53 13.64
N CYS A 71 -4.50 5.88 12.40
CA CYS A 71 -5.38 6.69 11.54
C CYS A 71 -6.71 5.99 11.22
N MET A 72 -6.76 4.66 11.25
CA MET A 72 -7.99 3.89 11.08
C MET A 72 -8.81 3.77 12.37
N LEU A 73 -8.15 3.54 13.53
CA LEU A 73 -8.84 3.31 14.80
C LEU A 73 -9.30 4.59 15.50
N LEU A 74 -8.52 5.67 15.41
CA LEU A 74 -8.83 6.94 16.06
C LEU A 74 -10.21 7.50 15.68
N PRO A 75 -10.58 7.63 14.39
CA PRO A 75 -11.91 8.11 14.01
C PRO A 75 -13.03 7.17 14.47
N CYS A 76 -12.80 5.86 14.49
CA CYS A 76 -13.75 4.89 15.07
C CYS A 76 -13.95 5.11 16.57
N LEU A 77 -12.88 5.41 17.33
CA LEU A 77 -12.96 5.69 18.76
C LEU A 77 -13.70 7.01 19.02
N VAL A 78 -13.38 8.06 18.25
CA VAL A 78 -14.02 9.38 18.36
C VAL A 78 -15.51 9.24 18.07
N THR A 79 -15.88 8.60 16.98
CA THR A 79 -17.30 8.40 16.60
C THR A 79 -18.05 7.52 17.60
N ALA A 80 -17.40 6.54 18.22
CA ALA A 80 -17.98 5.77 19.31
C ALA A 80 -18.26 6.63 20.56
N ALA A 81 -17.34 7.53 20.92
CA ALA A 81 -17.56 8.49 22.01
C ALA A 81 -18.74 9.44 21.69
N PHE A 82 -18.82 9.94 20.45
CA PHE A 82 -19.95 10.77 19.98
C PHE A 82 -21.29 10.04 19.96
N ASN A 83 -21.31 8.70 19.87
CA ASN A 83 -22.54 7.93 20.03
C ASN A 83 -23.01 7.83 21.49
N ILE A 84 -22.11 7.97 22.46
CA ILE A 84 -22.43 7.88 23.90
C ILE A 84 -22.79 9.26 24.47
N LEU A 85 -22.19 10.33 23.97
CA LEU A 85 -22.46 11.72 24.40
C LEU A 85 -23.96 12.11 24.47
N PRO A 86 -24.82 11.73 23.52
CA PRO A 86 -26.25 12.03 23.55
C PRO A 86 -26.98 11.52 24.80
N PHE A 87 -26.53 10.42 25.41
CA PHE A 87 -27.14 9.91 26.65
C PHE A 87 -26.91 10.82 27.86
N PHE A 88 -25.93 11.71 27.79
CA PHE A 88 -25.64 12.70 28.83
C PHE A 88 -26.26 14.07 28.56
N LEU A 89 -26.85 14.28 27.37
CA LEU A 89 -27.50 15.54 27.01
C LEU A 89 -28.95 15.52 27.50
N THR A 90 -29.30 16.47 28.36
CA THR A 90 -30.65 16.58 28.95
C THR A 90 -31.72 17.00 27.94
N SER A 91 -31.33 17.45 26.75
CA SER A 91 -32.23 17.94 25.70
C SER A 91 -32.19 17.04 24.47
N LEU A 92 -33.37 16.60 24.05
CA LEU A 92 -33.59 15.74 22.90
C LEU A 92 -33.08 16.37 21.59
N ASN A 93 -33.33 17.67 21.39
CA ASN A 93 -32.96 18.36 20.16
C ASN A 93 -31.44 18.34 19.94
N TYR A 94 -30.66 18.67 20.98
CA TYR A 94 -29.19 18.64 20.89
C TYR A 94 -28.65 17.21 20.72
N SER A 95 -29.31 16.21 21.32
CA SER A 95 -28.96 14.80 21.16
C SER A 95 -29.13 14.33 19.71
N VAL A 96 -30.23 14.70 19.06
CA VAL A 96 -30.49 14.39 17.65
C VAL A 96 -29.48 15.09 16.74
N TYR A 97 -29.19 16.37 16.97
CA TYR A 97 -28.18 17.09 16.18
C TYR A 97 -26.77 16.49 16.33
N ALA A 98 -26.39 16.05 17.52
CA ALA A 98 -25.11 15.39 17.77
C ALA A 98 -24.98 14.02 17.07
N LEU A 99 -26.07 13.23 17.02
CA LEU A 99 -26.08 11.95 16.31
C LEU A 99 -26.02 12.15 14.79
N LEU A 100 -26.80 13.10 14.25
CA LEU A 100 -26.79 13.41 12.82
C LEU A 100 -25.42 13.90 12.34
N SER A 101 -24.76 14.76 13.11
CA SER A 101 -23.40 15.21 12.77
C SER A 101 -22.39 14.08 12.84
N ASN A 102 -22.52 13.15 13.80
CA ASN A 102 -21.66 11.97 13.89
C ASN A 102 -21.76 11.07 12.65
N VAL A 103 -22.97 10.86 12.13
CA VAL A 103 -23.20 10.08 10.89
C VAL A 103 -22.53 10.76 9.68
N ILE A 104 -22.61 12.09 9.57
CA ILE A 104 -21.96 12.83 8.48
C ILE A 104 -20.44 12.69 8.56
N ILE A 105 -19.85 12.80 9.76
CA ILE A 105 -18.40 12.62 9.97
C ILE A 105 -17.97 11.19 9.59
N GLN A 106 -18.75 10.17 9.97
CA GLN A 106 -18.49 8.78 9.58
C GLN A 106 -18.55 8.60 8.06
N ALA A 107 -19.51 9.21 7.38
CA ALA A 107 -19.65 9.12 5.92
C ALA A 107 -18.46 9.76 5.19
N ILE A 108 -18.03 10.96 5.61
CA ILE A 108 -16.86 11.63 5.04
C ILE A 108 -15.60 10.77 5.25
N PHE A 109 -15.41 10.24 6.46
CA PHE A 109 -14.27 9.38 6.74
C PHE A 109 -14.26 8.11 5.89
N LEU A 110 -15.41 7.45 5.75
CA LEU A 110 -15.54 6.25 4.91
C LEU A 110 -15.24 6.57 3.44
N GLN A 111 -15.67 7.73 2.95
CA GLN A 111 -15.37 8.16 1.58
C GLN A 111 -13.87 8.40 1.36
N GLU A 112 -13.19 9.04 2.30
CA GLU A 112 -11.73 9.22 2.25
C GLU A 112 -10.99 7.87 2.30
N MET A 113 -11.47 6.91 3.09
CA MET A 113 -10.92 5.55 3.09
C MET A 113 -11.06 4.86 1.74
N VAL A 114 -12.23 4.96 1.10
CA VAL A 114 -12.49 4.35 -0.21
C VAL A 114 -11.62 5.00 -1.29
N ASN A 115 -11.49 6.33 -1.28
CA ASN A 115 -10.64 7.07 -2.22
C ASN A 115 -9.15 6.73 -2.04
N GLY A 116 -8.70 6.44 -0.83
CA GLY A 116 -7.32 6.05 -0.53
C GLY A 116 -6.96 4.60 -0.86
N MET A 117 -7.94 3.76 -1.19
CA MET A 117 -7.71 2.37 -1.60
C MET A 117 -7.53 2.29 -3.13
N PRO A 118 -6.50 1.57 -3.64
CA PRO A 118 -6.37 1.36 -5.07
C PRO A 118 -7.60 0.58 -5.58
N LEU A 119 -8.17 1.02 -6.70
CA LEU A 119 -9.38 0.45 -7.32
C LEU A 119 -9.28 -1.07 -7.60
N SER A 120 -8.06 -1.63 -7.61
CA SER A 120 -7.78 -3.06 -7.77
C SER A 120 -7.78 -3.86 -6.46
N ALA A 121 -8.15 -3.27 -5.33
CA ALA A 121 -8.44 -3.98 -4.08
C ALA A 121 -9.77 -4.76 -4.18
N SER A 122 -9.91 -5.62 -5.20
CA SER A 122 -11.01 -6.59 -5.31
C SER A 122 -11.05 -7.56 -4.12
N ARG A 123 -9.97 -7.65 -3.34
CA ARG A 123 -9.90 -8.35 -2.07
C ARG A 123 -9.72 -7.37 -0.94
N VAL A 124 -10.55 -7.53 0.10
CA VAL A 124 -10.38 -6.86 1.39
C VAL A 124 -8.94 -7.10 1.85
N PRO A 125 -8.14 -6.04 2.11
CA PRO A 125 -6.79 -6.21 2.62
C PRO A 125 -6.86 -7.01 3.94
N LYS A 126 -5.94 -7.94 4.16
CA LYS A 126 -5.91 -8.87 5.32
C LYS A 126 -6.03 -8.19 6.69
N SER A 127 -5.81 -6.87 6.77
CA SER A 127 -6.12 -6.06 7.95
C SER A 127 -7.59 -6.15 8.39
N GLY A 128 -8.53 -6.37 7.47
CA GLY A 128 -9.95 -6.62 7.77
C GLY A 128 -10.24 -8.06 8.20
N GLU A 129 -9.43 -9.04 7.79
CA GLU A 129 -9.58 -10.44 8.22
C GLU A 129 -9.13 -10.66 9.67
N GLY A 130 -8.19 -9.85 10.17
CA GLY A 130 -7.78 -9.86 11.58
C GLY A 130 -8.91 -9.48 12.53
N PHE A 131 -9.77 -8.54 12.12
CA PHE A 131 -10.96 -8.14 12.89
C PHE A 131 -11.98 -9.28 12.97
N LYS A 132 -12.22 -9.99 11.86
CA LYS A 132 -13.15 -11.12 11.79
C LYS A 132 -12.68 -12.36 12.56
N LYS A 133 -11.36 -12.58 12.66
CA LYS A 133 -10.78 -13.73 13.37
C LYS A 133 -10.86 -13.61 14.89
N HIS A 134 -10.95 -12.39 15.42
CA HIS A 134 -11.15 -12.15 16.86
C HIS A 134 -12.61 -12.29 17.30
N GLU A 135 -13.55 -12.09 16.38
CA GLU A 135 -14.99 -12.21 16.65
C GLU A 135 -15.49 -13.66 16.57
N LEU A 136 -14.81 -14.53 15.80
CA LEU A 136 -15.06 -15.97 15.74
C LEU A 136 -14.38 -16.79 16.86
N ARG A 137 -13.78 -16.13 17.86
CA ARG A 137 -13.21 -16.77 19.08
C ARG A 137 -13.81 -16.20 20.37
N ARG A 138 -15.05 -15.71 20.33
CA ARG A 138 -15.89 -15.55 21.52
C ARG A 138 -17.16 -16.37 21.36
#